data_AF-A0A7Y5TW68-F1
#
_entry.id   AF-A0A7Y5TW68-F1
#
_cell.length_a   1.000
_cell.length_b   1.000
_cell.length_c   1.000
_cell.angle_alpha   90.00
_cell.angle_beta   90.00
_cell.angle_gamma   90.00
#
_symmetry.space_group_name_H-M   'P 1'
#
loop_
_entity.id
_entity.type
_entity.pdbx_description
1 polymer ?
#
loop_
_entity_poly.entity_id
_entity_poly.type
_entity_poly.pdbx_seq_one_letter_code
_entity_poly.pdbx_strand_id
1 'polypeptide(L)'
;MSALASRDGAPSLRAPIAASVVLHLVAASAFLLARSTASVPMPPTYRVSLIAAPPGPRQIGVVAPPTPTAEAPAPAPPAAPKRAI
;
A
#
# COMPACT_ATOMS: atom_id res chain seq x y z
N MET A 1 33.52 59.19 -5.64
CA MET A 1 32.33 59.27 -4.77
C MET A 1 31.16 59.68 -5.65
N SER A 2 30.30 58.72 -6.04
CA SER A 2 29.19 58.99 -6.96
C SER A 2 27.96 59.36 -6.14
N ALA A 3 27.59 60.64 -6.17
CA ALA A 3 26.35 61.12 -5.57
C ALA A 3 25.19 60.75 -6.51
N LEU A 4 24.40 59.76 -6.11
CA LEU A 4 23.06 59.56 -6.66
C LEU A 4 22.22 60.76 -6.22
N ALA A 5 22.16 61.77 -7.09
CA ALA A 5 21.21 62.84 -6.98
C ALA A 5 19.80 62.24 -6.88
N SER A 6 19.14 62.46 -5.74
CA SER A 6 17.69 62.30 -5.63
C SER A 6 17.06 63.19 -6.70
N ARG A 7 16.55 62.57 -7.76
CA ARG A 7 15.65 63.25 -8.70
C ARG A 7 14.31 63.40 -7.99
N ASP A 8 14.10 64.53 -7.32
CA ASP A 8 12.85 64.92 -6.63
C ASP A 8 11.63 65.14 -7.56
N GLY A 9 11.62 64.50 -8.73
CA GLY A 9 10.53 64.60 -9.71
C GLY A 9 10.40 63.40 -10.64
N ALA A 10 11.19 62.33 -10.46
CA ALA A 10 11.02 61.10 -11.21
C ALA A 10 9.99 60.19 -10.50
N PRO A 11 8.97 59.66 -11.20
CA PRO A 11 8.02 58.75 -10.58
C PRO A 11 8.76 57.54 -10.00
N SER A 12 8.66 57.37 -8.68
CA SER A 12 9.32 56.30 -7.96
C SER A 12 8.52 55.01 -8.04
N LEU A 13 9.15 53.91 -8.45
CA LEU A 13 8.51 52.60 -8.49
C LEU A 13 8.28 52.00 -7.08
N ARG A 14 8.82 52.63 -6.03
CA ARG A 14 8.67 52.11 -4.65
C ARG A 14 7.21 52.05 -4.21
N ALA A 15 6.42 53.09 -4.51
CA ALA A 15 5.00 53.14 -4.16
C ALA A 15 4.18 52.05 -4.88
N PRO A 16 4.22 51.89 -6.23
CA PRO A 16 3.48 50.84 -6.89
C PRO A 16 3.98 49.42 -6.54
N ILE A 17 5.28 49.24 -6.30
CA ILE A 17 5.82 47.95 -5.82
C ILE A 17 5.29 47.62 -4.43
N ALA A 18 5.33 48.57 -3.49
CA ALA A 18 4.81 48.37 -2.13
C ALA A 18 3.30 48.07 -2.16
N ALA A 19 2.52 48.81 -2.96
CA ALA A 19 1.10 48.56 -3.14
C ALA A 19 0.83 47.17 -3.72
N SER A 20 1.61 46.73 -4.71
CA SER A 20 1.51 45.39 -5.28
C SER A 20 1.80 44.32 -4.23
N VAL A 21 2.88 44.46 -3.45
CA VAL A 21 3.22 43.50 -2.38
C VAL A 21 2.09 43.42 -1.35
N VAL A 22 1.57 44.56 -0.89
CA VAL A 22 0.45 44.60 0.05
C VAL A 22 -0.78 43.90 -0.53
N LEU A 23 -1.13 44.17 -1.78
CA LEU A 23 -2.25 43.50 -2.46
C LEU A 23 -2.09 41.98 -2.49
N HIS A 24 -0.90 41.48 -2.80
CA HIS A 24 -0.63 40.04 -2.84
C HIS A 24 -0.71 39.41 -1.45
N LEU A 25 -0.21 40.09 -0.42
CA LEU A 25 -0.31 39.61 0.96
C LEU A 25 -1.77 39.53 1.42
N VAL A 26 -2.58 40.55 1.10
CA VAL A 26 -4.01 40.57 1.41
C VAL A 26 -4.76 39.47 0.66
N ALA A 27 -4.45 39.26 -0.63
CA ALA A 27 -5.06 38.20 -1.42
C ALA A 27 -4.69 36.81 -0.89
N ALA A 28 -3.42 36.59 -0.56
CA ALA A 28 -2.94 35.33 0.02
C ALA A 28 -3.57 35.06 1.39
N SER A 29 -3.67 36.08 2.25
CA SER A 29 -4.31 35.92 3.57
C SER A 29 -5.80 35.63 3.44
N ALA A 30 -6.50 36.35 2.55
CA ALA A 30 -7.91 36.11 2.29
C ALA A 30 -8.15 34.69 1.75
N PHE A 31 -7.31 34.22 0.83
CA PHE A 31 -7.37 32.85 0.32
C PHE A 31 -7.15 31.81 1.42
N LEU A 32 -6.15 32.01 2.29
CA LEU A 32 -5.87 31.11 3.41
C LEU A 32 -6.98 31.09 4.45
N LEU A 33 -7.64 32.22 4.71
CA LEU A 33 -8.78 32.33 5.62
C LEU A 33 -10.05 31.70 5.03
N ALA A 34 -10.27 31.87 3.72
CA ALA A 34 -11.44 31.35 3.03
C ALA A 34 -11.31 29.86 2.66
N ARG A 35 -10.09 29.28 2.65
CA ARG A 35 -9.93 27.86 2.33
C ARG A 35 -10.62 27.02 3.41
N SER A 36 -11.64 26.27 3.05
CA SER A 36 -12.18 25.24 3.92
C SER A 36 -11.24 24.03 3.90
N THR A 37 -10.93 23.47 5.07
CA THR A 37 -10.34 22.14 5.13
C THR A 37 -11.45 21.16 4.77
N ALA A 38 -11.54 20.78 3.51
CA ALA A 38 -12.47 19.73 3.10
C ALA A 38 -12.19 18.49 3.96
N SER A 39 -13.24 17.96 4.60
CA SER A 39 -13.12 16.70 5.33
C SER A 39 -12.67 15.65 4.32
N VAL A 40 -11.52 15.02 4.58
CA VAL A 40 -11.08 13.88 3.78
C VAL A 40 -12.16 12.80 3.89
N PRO A 41 -12.67 12.24 2.77
CA PRO A 41 -13.61 11.14 2.83
C PRO A 41 -12.97 9.98 3.59
N MET A 42 -13.51 9.66 4.78
CA MET A 42 -13.07 8.50 5.54
C MET A 42 -14.00 7.32 5.24
N PRO A 43 -13.46 6.11 5.04
CA PRO A 43 -14.29 4.93 4.92
C PRO A 43 -15.04 4.66 6.23
N PRO A 44 -16.20 3.99 6.19
CA PRO A 44 -16.90 3.59 7.39
C PRO A 44 -16.04 2.63 8.22
N THR A 45 -15.99 2.87 9.53
CA THR A 45 -15.29 1.99 10.49
C THR A 45 -16.30 1.06 11.14
N TYR A 46 -16.12 -0.26 10.99
CA TYR A 46 -17.01 -1.26 11.57
C TYR A 46 -16.35 -1.95 12.76
N ARG A 47 -17.09 -2.10 13.87
CA ARG A 47 -16.63 -2.85 15.04
C ARG A 47 -17.03 -4.32 14.90
N VAL A 48 -16.04 -5.21 14.90
CA VAL A 48 -16.26 -6.66 14.93
C VAL A 48 -15.93 -7.17 16.33
N SER A 49 -16.88 -7.88 16.95
CA SER A 49 -16.64 -8.62 18.20
C SER A 49 -16.72 -10.11 17.91
N LEU A 50 -15.59 -10.81 18.07
CA LEU A 50 -15.52 -12.25 17.88
C LEU A 50 -15.72 -12.95 19.22
N ILE A 51 -16.80 -13.71 19.35
CA ILE A 51 -17.04 -14.61 20.47
C ILE A 51 -16.80 -16.02 19.94
N ALA A 52 -15.66 -16.60 20.28
CA ALA A 52 -15.34 -17.98 19.92
C ALA A 52 -15.59 -18.90 21.11
N ALA A 53 -16.14 -20.09 20.86
CA ALA A 53 -16.10 -21.18 21.82
C ALA A 53 -14.64 -21.62 22.04
N PRO A 54 -14.29 -22.19 23.21
CA PRO A 54 -12.97 -22.77 23.41
C PRO A 54 -12.64 -23.78 22.30
N PRO A 55 -11.37 -23.83 21.84
CA PRO A 55 -10.98 -24.80 20.82
C PRO A 55 -11.27 -26.22 21.28
N GLY A 56 -11.96 -26.99 20.44
CA GLY A 56 -12.23 -28.40 20.71
C GLY A 56 -10.96 -29.26 20.72
N PRO A 57 -11.04 -30.50 21.21
CA PRO A 57 -9.90 -31.42 21.25
C PRO A 57 -9.36 -31.67 19.85
N ARG A 58 -8.05 -31.48 19.67
CA ARG A 58 -7.37 -31.79 18.40
C ARG A 58 -7.31 -33.31 18.23
N GLN A 59 -7.93 -33.83 17.18
CA GLN A 59 -7.72 -35.22 16.78
C GLN A 59 -6.39 -35.33 16.04
N ILE A 60 -5.40 -35.96 16.67
CA ILE A 60 -4.15 -36.35 16.01
C ILE A 60 -4.35 -37.81 15.60
N GLY A 61 -4.50 -38.07 14.30
CA GLY A 61 -4.52 -39.44 13.79
C GLY A 61 -3.15 -40.08 14.00
N VAL A 62 -3.11 -41.26 14.63
CA VAL A 62 -1.88 -42.05 14.74
C VAL A 62 -1.65 -42.70 13.37
N VAL A 63 -0.56 -42.33 12.69
CA VAL A 63 -0.12 -43.03 11.48
C VAL A 63 0.50 -44.35 11.92
N ALA A 64 -0.21 -45.46 11.68
CA ALA A 64 0.35 -46.79 11.90
C ALA A 64 1.48 -47.04 10.88
N PRO A 65 2.62 -47.60 11.30
CA PRO A 65 3.65 -48.02 10.36
C PRO A 65 3.08 -49.12 9.44
N PRO A 66 3.41 -49.11 8.14
CA PRO A 66 2.98 -50.16 7.23
C PRO A 66 3.52 -51.51 7.71
N THR A 67 2.64 -52.50 7.87
CA THR A 67 3.04 -53.89 8.06
C THR A 67 3.84 -54.33 6.83
N PRO A 68 5.00 -54.98 6.98
CA PRO A 68 5.72 -55.52 5.84
C PRO A 68 4.84 -56.55 5.12
N THR A 69 4.40 -56.23 3.90
CA THR A 69 3.79 -57.21 3.00
C THR A 69 4.87 -58.23 2.64
N ALA A 70 4.63 -59.51 2.94
CA ALA A 70 5.49 -60.58 2.46
C ALA A 70 5.59 -60.51 0.93
N GLU A 71 6.82 -60.56 0.41
CA GLU A 71 7.10 -60.53 -1.03
C GLU A 71 6.36 -61.69 -1.72
N ALA A 72 5.49 -61.35 -2.66
CA ALA A 72 4.80 -62.36 -3.46
C ALA A 72 5.82 -63.07 -4.37
N PRO A 73 5.74 -64.40 -4.54
CA PRO A 73 6.68 -65.13 -5.39
C PRO A 73 6.71 -64.56 -6.81
N ALA A 74 7.91 -64.32 -7.34
CA ALA A 74 8.09 -63.79 -8.69
C ALA A 74 7.46 -64.73 -9.73
N PRO A 75 6.72 -64.20 -10.73
CA PRO A 75 6.15 -65.02 -11.79
C PRO A 75 7.25 -65.65 -12.64
N ALA A 76 7.07 -66.93 -12.98
CA ALA A 76 8.00 -67.65 -13.84
C ALA A 76 8.10 -67.00 -15.24
N PRO A 77 9.29 -66.95 -15.84
CA PRO A 77 9.47 -66.35 -17.16
C PRO A 77 8.66 -67.11 -18.23
N PRO A 78 8.13 -66.39 -19.23
CA PRO A 78 7.30 -66.98 -20.28
C PRO A 78 8.11 -67.97 -21.14
N ALA A 79 7.48 -69.08 -21.52
CA ALA A 79 8.10 -70.08 -22.37
C ALA A 79 8.43 -69.50 -23.75
N ALA A 80 9.65 -69.76 -24.24
CA ALA A 80 10.10 -69.27 -25.53
C ALA A 80 9.25 -69.84 -26.69
N PRO A 81 8.93 -69.04 -27.72
CA PRO A 81 8.11 -69.49 -28.84
C PRO A 81 8.84 -70.55 -29.66
N LYS A 82 8.15 -71.65 -29.97
CA LYS A 82 8.64 -72.71 -30.84
C LYS A 82 8.73 -72.16 -32.27
N ARG A 83 9.91 -72.22 -32.88
CA ARG A 83 10.15 -71.80 -34.27
C ARG A 83 9.60 -72.90 -35.20
N ALA A 84 8.67 -72.55 -36.08
CA ALA A 84 8.12 -73.48 -37.06
C ALA A 84 8.98 -73.48 -38.32
N ILE A 85 9.68 -74.59 -38.60
CA ILE A 85 9.90 -75.19 -39.93
C ILE A 85 10.09 -76.70 -39.70
#